data_AF-A0A8G0PGB6-F1
#
_entry.id   AF-A0A8G0PGB6-F1
#
_cell.length_a   1.000
_cell.length_b   1.000
_cell.length_c   1.000
_cell.angle_alpha   90.00
_cell.angle_beta   90.00
_cell.angle_gamma   90.00
#
_symmetry.space_group_name_H-M   'P 1'
#
loop_
_entity.id
_entity.type
_entity.pdbx_description
1 polymer ?
#
loop_
_entity_poly.entity_id
_entity_poly.type
_entity_poly.pdbx_seq_one_letter_code
_entity_poly.pdbx_strand_id
1 'polypeptide(L)'
;MSTYRVRGVPADWDCQRLQAFLSDQGNVTDAVIESLAHENNGVCQVATATFENLPSQLQHGHSWSILIPRTPNTKLTRKQYLTIDNHFHGLTTLYTPSSEDHKIDIIALLGLGGHAFGSFKEKGGSYMWLRDSLPYDLTSETKPIARVMIYGYDSTVAESKSMQNFEDFATKLNGSLQTLMNTTTIRPIILIGHSLGGLIIKQALILLSGSEHKESQTLIRAVYGVVFFGTPHHGMDISSLIPMAGDGPNRSLIESLSHYNSQILTMQHREFHKVLGDEGESEVFCFYETLKSPTAQQDQYGRWTMTGPDVFLVTKSSATHCRPWEVGAENICALTRTHSELVKFKPNDSDYDIVKEKIEGICKRAFVARGVTFDLYCKKCQYQYLPSSREHFY
;
A
#
# COMPACT_ATOMS: atom_id res chain seq x y z
N MET A 1 -13.12 15.52 9.78
CA MET A 1 -14.02 14.89 8.79
C MET A 1 -13.47 13.53 8.38
N SER A 2 -14.33 12.52 8.26
CA SER A 2 -13.96 11.16 7.83
C SER A 2 -14.01 11.05 6.32
N THR A 3 -13.07 10.30 5.74
CA THR A 3 -13.01 10.03 4.30
C THR A 3 -13.58 8.64 4.04
N TYR A 4 -14.38 8.53 2.99
CA TYR A 4 -15.05 7.32 2.53
C TYR A 4 -14.53 6.92 1.16
N ARG A 5 -14.57 5.63 0.86
CA ARG A 5 -14.28 5.05 -0.44
C ARG A 5 -15.59 4.80 -1.17
N VAL A 6 -15.70 5.24 -2.42
CA VAL A 6 -16.84 4.92 -3.31
C VAL A 6 -16.33 4.04 -4.43
N ARG A 7 -16.81 2.79 -4.50
CA ARG A 7 -16.40 1.78 -5.49
C ARG A 7 -17.48 1.55 -6.53
N GLY A 8 -17.07 1.04 -7.68
CA GLY A 8 -18.01 0.67 -8.76
C GLY A 8 -18.50 1.86 -9.57
N VAL A 9 -17.82 3.01 -9.48
CA VAL A 9 -18.14 4.20 -10.26
C VAL A 9 -17.92 3.88 -11.74
N PRO A 10 -18.91 4.11 -12.64
CA PRO A 10 -18.71 3.84 -14.07
C PRO A 10 -17.52 4.62 -14.64
N ALA A 11 -16.80 4.02 -15.60
CA ALA A 11 -15.59 4.62 -16.19
C ALA A 11 -15.83 5.93 -16.95
N ASP A 12 -17.07 6.21 -17.36
CA ASP A 12 -17.46 7.42 -18.07
C ASP A 12 -17.97 8.54 -17.14
N TRP A 13 -17.97 8.33 -15.83
CA TRP A 13 -18.39 9.36 -14.86
C TRP A 13 -17.20 10.22 -14.47
N ASP A 14 -17.42 11.53 -14.39
CA ASP A 14 -16.49 12.46 -13.74
C ASP A 14 -16.92 12.74 -12.29
N CYS A 15 -16.13 13.55 -11.59
CA CYS A 15 -16.42 13.92 -10.19
C CYS A 15 -17.76 14.64 -10.05
N GLN A 16 -18.13 15.50 -11.01
CA GLN A 16 -19.37 16.27 -10.95
C GLN A 16 -20.60 15.37 -11.06
N ARG A 17 -20.57 14.42 -12.00
CA ARG A 17 -21.64 13.43 -12.20
C ARG A 17 -21.78 12.50 -11.01
N LEU A 18 -20.65 12.03 -10.45
CA LEU A 18 -20.68 11.21 -9.24
C LEU A 18 -21.27 11.99 -8.05
N GLN A 19 -20.83 13.23 -7.85
CA GLN A 19 -21.32 14.09 -6.78
C GLN A 19 -22.82 14.36 -6.90
N ALA A 20 -23.30 14.70 -8.10
CA ALA A 20 -24.72 14.90 -8.38
C ALA A 20 -25.52 13.62 -8.11
N PHE A 21 -25.04 12.46 -8.56
CA PHE A 21 -25.71 11.18 -8.33
C PHE A 21 -25.82 10.83 -6.85
N LEU A 22 -24.76 11.07 -6.06
CA LEU A 22 -24.80 10.89 -4.62
C LEU A 22 -25.77 11.88 -3.98
N SER A 23 -25.80 13.13 -4.46
CA SER A 23 -26.67 14.18 -3.93
C SER A 23 -28.16 13.87 -4.12
N ASP A 24 -28.50 13.19 -5.21
CA ASP A 24 -29.88 12.73 -5.48
C ASP A 24 -30.33 11.59 -4.54
N GLN A 25 -29.43 10.99 -3.76
CA GLN A 25 -29.78 9.90 -2.82
C GLN A 25 -30.40 10.42 -1.52
N GLY A 26 -31.50 11.19 -1.62
CA GLY A 26 -32.53 11.45 -0.59
C GLY A 26 -32.15 11.97 0.80
N ASN A 27 -30.87 11.97 1.18
CA ASN A 27 -30.31 12.26 2.51
C ASN A 27 -28.81 12.66 2.44
N VAL A 28 -28.30 12.92 1.25
CA VAL A 28 -26.90 13.30 1.01
C VAL A 28 -26.96 14.63 0.27
N THR A 29 -26.73 15.77 0.91
CA THR A 29 -26.73 17.06 0.20
C THR A 29 -25.33 17.62 0.03
N ASP A 30 -24.37 17.10 0.79
CA ASP A 30 -23.06 17.74 1.01
C ASP A 30 -21.91 16.75 0.79
N ALA A 31 -22.06 15.85 -0.20
CA ALA A 31 -20.98 14.97 -0.61
C ALA A 31 -19.93 15.76 -1.40
N VAL A 32 -18.66 15.63 -1.04
CA VAL A 32 -17.53 16.20 -1.77
C VAL A 32 -16.66 15.07 -2.28
N ILE A 33 -16.45 15.02 -3.60
CA ILE A 33 -15.56 14.04 -4.23
C ILE A 33 -14.14 14.61 -4.24
N GLU A 34 -13.27 13.99 -3.46
CA GLU A 34 -11.89 14.43 -3.22
C GLU A 34 -10.91 13.84 -4.25
N SER A 35 -11.19 12.64 -4.75
CA SER A 35 -10.43 12.02 -5.83
C SER A 35 -11.28 11.02 -6.60
N LEU A 36 -10.91 10.78 -7.86
CA LEU A 36 -11.50 9.76 -8.72
C LEU A 36 -10.38 9.13 -9.56
N ALA A 37 -10.29 7.81 -9.54
CA ALA A 37 -9.22 7.08 -10.21
C ALA A 37 -9.74 5.78 -10.83
N HIS A 38 -9.26 5.43 -12.02
CA HIS A 38 -9.58 4.15 -12.65
C HIS A 38 -9.01 2.98 -11.84
N GLU A 39 -9.85 1.96 -11.59
CA GLU A 39 -9.38 0.67 -11.09
C GLU A 39 -8.58 -0.04 -12.18
N ASN A 40 -7.73 -0.99 -11.78
CA ASN A 40 -6.83 -1.70 -12.71
C ASN A 40 -7.55 -2.43 -13.85
N ASN A 41 -8.81 -2.82 -13.68
CA ASN A 41 -9.59 -3.47 -14.72
C ASN A 41 -10.03 -2.52 -15.85
N GLY A 42 -9.91 -1.20 -15.67
CA GLY A 42 -10.36 -0.19 -16.64
C GLY A 42 -11.89 -0.08 -16.83
N VAL A 43 -12.67 -0.91 -16.15
CA VAL A 43 -14.13 -0.98 -16.27
C VAL A 43 -14.82 -0.02 -15.30
N CYS A 44 -14.24 0.13 -14.12
CA CYS A 44 -14.76 0.96 -13.05
C CYS A 44 -13.71 1.93 -12.53
N GLN A 45 -14.18 2.92 -11.80
CA GLN A 45 -13.41 3.85 -11.03
C GLN A 45 -13.70 3.68 -9.54
N VAL A 46 -12.79 4.18 -8.74
CA VAL A 46 -12.91 4.33 -7.30
C VAL A 46 -12.68 5.79 -6.95
N ALA A 47 -13.49 6.31 -6.04
CA ALA A 47 -13.38 7.67 -5.54
C ALA A 47 -13.10 7.71 -4.05
N THR A 48 -12.49 8.81 -3.60
CA THR A 48 -12.54 9.19 -2.18
C THR A 48 -13.52 10.34 -2.02
N ALA A 49 -14.34 10.28 -0.98
CA ALA A 49 -15.38 11.26 -0.72
C ALA A 49 -15.44 11.64 0.76
N THR A 50 -15.89 12.85 1.04
CA THR A 50 -16.23 13.31 2.38
C THR A 50 -17.70 13.73 2.40
N PHE A 51 -18.32 13.67 3.59
CA PHE A 51 -19.70 14.09 3.79
C PHE A 51 -19.74 15.05 4.98
N GLU A 52 -20.29 16.26 4.81
CA GLU A 52 -20.48 17.18 5.95
C GLU A 52 -21.48 16.58 6.94
N ASN A 53 -22.60 16.08 6.41
CA ASN A 53 -23.60 15.33 7.16
C ASN A 53 -23.50 13.84 6.80
N LEU A 54 -23.14 13.01 7.79
CA LEU A 54 -22.97 11.59 7.58
C LEU A 54 -24.31 10.91 7.26
N PRO A 55 -24.48 10.27 6.08
CA PRO A 55 -25.70 9.55 5.75
C PRO A 55 -26.00 8.45 6.76
N SER A 56 -27.27 8.25 7.10
CA SER A 56 -27.69 7.26 8.11
C SER A 56 -27.27 5.84 7.74
N GLN A 57 -27.21 5.53 6.44
CA GLN A 57 -26.77 4.23 5.91
C GLN A 57 -25.29 3.93 6.19
N LEU A 58 -24.47 4.96 6.42
CA LEU A 58 -23.04 4.84 6.73
C LEU A 58 -22.77 4.92 8.25
N GLN A 59 -23.81 5.08 9.07
CA GLN A 59 -23.67 5.03 10.51
C GLN A 59 -23.33 3.60 10.97
N HIS A 60 -22.63 3.49 12.09
CA HIS A 60 -22.18 2.22 12.67
C HIS A 60 -21.19 1.41 11.79
N GLY A 61 -20.55 2.02 10.79
CA GLY A 61 -19.48 1.39 10.01
C GLY A 61 -19.96 0.38 8.94
N HIS A 62 -21.23 0.42 8.58
CA HIS A 62 -21.75 -0.40 7.48
C HIS A 62 -21.34 0.16 6.12
N SER A 63 -21.18 -0.74 5.14
CA SER A 63 -21.09 -0.33 3.74
C SER A 63 -22.48 -0.07 3.17
N TRP A 64 -22.60 0.96 2.33
CA TRP A 64 -23.84 1.33 1.69
C TRP A 64 -23.77 1.01 0.18
N SER A 65 -24.68 0.17 -0.31
CA SER A 65 -24.78 -0.15 -1.73
C SER A 65 -25.95 0.57 -2.38
N ILE A 66 -25.69 1.28 -3.49
CA ILE A 66 -26.66 2.08 -4.23
C ILE A 66 -26.74 1.51 -5.65
N LEU A 67 -27.96 1.18 -6.11
CA LEU A 67 -28.18 0.70 -7.47
C LEU A 67 -28.01 1.84 -8.48
N ILE A 68 -27.20 1.64 -9.51
CA ILE A 68 -27.10 2.59 -10.62
C ILE A 68 -28.26 2.34 -11.60
N PRO A 69 -29.11 3.35 -11.90
CA PRO A 69 -30.19 3.22 -12.86
C PRO A 69 -29.67 2.83 -14.24
N ARG A 70 -30.38 1.91 -14.91
CA ARG A 70 -30.05 1.56 -16.29
C ARG A 70 -30.39 2.71 -17.21
N THR A 71 -29.48 3.06 -18.10
CA THR A 71 -29.79 3.96 -19.22
C THR A 71 -30.25 3.13 -20.43
N PRO A 72 -31.15 3.63 -21.30
CA PRO A 72 -31.64 2.89 -22.47
C PRO A 72 -30.53 2.34 -23.39
N ASN A 73 -29.35 2.97 -23.38
CA ASN A 73 -28.19 2.59 -24.20
C ASN A 73 -27.22 1.60 -23.51
N THR A 74 -27.45 1.20 -22.25
CA THR A 74 -26.57 0.23 -21.57
C THR A 74 -26.86 -1.20 -22.03
N LYS A 75 -25.95 -1.78 -22.83
CA LYS A 75 -25.97 -3.19 -23.28
C LYS A 75 -25.70 -4.21 -22.16
N LEU A 76 -25.49 -3.77 -20.91
CA LEU A 76 -25.11 -4.63 -19.79
C LEU A 76 -26.34 -5.31 -19.18
N THR A 77 -26.33 -6.63 -19.13
CA THR A 77 -27.39 -7.44 -18.50
C THR A 77 -27.32 -7.41 -16.97
N ARG A 78 -26.13 -7.21 -16.38
CA ARG A 78 -25.90 -7.21 -14.93
C ARG A 78 -26.23 -5.86 -14.29
N LYS A 79 -26.87 -5.89 -13.12
CA LYS A 79 -27.08 -4.69 -12.29
C LYS A 79 -25.73 -4.16 -11.80
N GLN A 80 -25.54 -2.85 -11.87
CA GLN A 80 -24.36 -2.15 -11.37
C GLN A 80 -24.69 -1.42 -10.07
N TYR A 81 -23.71 -1.37 -9.17
CA TYR A 81 -23.87 -0.75 -7.85
C TYR A 81 -22.67 0.15 -7.56
N LEU A 82 -22.94 1.29 -6.92
CA LEU A 82 -21.94 1.98 -6.12
C LEU A 82 -21.91 1.34 -4.74
N THR A 83 -20.72 1.13 -4.19
CA THR A 83 -20.54 0.72 -2.79
C THR A 83 -19.71 1.75 -2.06
N ILE A 84 -20.25 2.30 -0.99
CA ILE A 84 -19.58 3.29 -0.14
C ILE A 84 -19.16 2.59 1.16
N ASP A 85 -17.88 2.66 1.50
CA ASP A 85 -17.34 2.11 2.73
C ASP A 85 -16.32 3.06 3.37
N ASN A 86 -16.01 2.84 4.64
CA ASN A 86 -15.04 3.67 5.37
C ASN A 86 -13.83 2.88 5.86
N HIS A 87 -13.69 1.60 5.50
CA HIS A 87 -12.66 0.70 6.04
C HIS A 87 -11.52 0.48 5.02
N PHE A 88 -11.76 0.73 3.73
CA PHE A 88 -10.76 0.66 2.68
C PHE A 88 -10.06 -0.72 2.55
N HIS A 89 -10.76 -1.81 2.89
CA HIS A 89 -10.18 -3.16 2.77
C HIS A 89 -9.99 -3.55 1.31
N GLY A 90 -8.90 -4.28 1.03
CA GLY A 90 -8.44 -4.59 -0.31
C GLY A 90 -7.68 -3.42 -0.94
N LEU A 91 -7.37 -3.56 -2.23
CA LEU A 91 -6.68 -2.54 -2.99
C LEU A 91 -7.61 -1.36 -3.29
N THR A 92 -7.12 -0.14 -3.05
CA THR A 92 -7.80 1.11 -3.39
C THR A 92 -6.85 2.00 -4.17
N THR A 93 -7.22 2.33 -5.41
CA THR A 93 -6.48 3.31 -6.20
C THR A 93 -6.83 4.72 -5.74
N LEU A 94 -5.81 5.50 -5.37
CA LEU A 94 -5.97 6.90 -4.96
C LEU A 94 -5.80 7.85 -6.14
N TYR A 95 -4.92 7.49 -7.08
CA TYR A 95 -4.61 8.24 -8.28
C TYR A 95 -4.17 7.30 -9.40
N THR A 96 -4.62 7.57 -10.63
CA THR A 96 -4.19 6.87 -11.84
C THR A 96 -3.74 7.90 -12.89
N PRO A 97 -2.47 7.85 -13.37
CA PRO A 97 -2.01 8.69 -14.46
C PRO A 97 -2.63 8.26 -15.80
N SER A 98 -2.43 9.05 -16.85
CA SER A 98 -2.85 8.65 -18.21
C SER A 98 -2.17 7.33 -18.61
N SER A 99 -2.78 6.56 -19.51
CA SER A 99 -2.21 5.26 -19.93
C SER A 99 -0.83 5.41 -20.59
N GLU A 100 -0.60 6.52 -21.31
CA GLU A 100 0.66 6.83 -21.99
C GLU A 100 1.75 7.22 -20.99
N ASP A 101 1.38 7.96 -19.94
CA ASP A 101 2.28 8.50 -18.93
C ASP A 101 2.51 7.53 -17.76
N HIS A 102 1.64 6.52 -17.57
CA HIS A 102 1.78 5.53 -16.50
C HIS A 102 3.08 4.75 -16.65
N LYS A 103 4.04 4.98 -15.76
CA LYS A 103 5.34 4.28 -15.78
C LYS A 103 5.53 3.35 -14.60
N ILE A 104 4.92 3.62 -13.43
CA ILE A 104 5.18 2.89 -12.19
C ILE A 104 3.94 2.74 -11.31
N ASP A 105 3.91 1.67 -10.51
CA ASP A 105 2.90 1.42 -9.48
C ASP A 105 3.50 1.59 -8.08
N ILE A 106 2.78 2.28 -7.20
CA ILE A 106 3.14 2.46 -5.79
C ILE A 106 2.00 1.96 -4.92
N ILE A 107 2.30 1.06 -3.97
CA ILE A 107 1.29 0.41 -3.14
C ILE A 107 1.69 0.51 -1.68
N ALA A 108 0.88 1.18 -0.86
CA ALA A 108 1.16 1.40 0.56
C ALA A 108 0.27 0.56 1.49
N LEU A 109 0.88 0.01 2.54
CA LEU A 109 0.25 -0.84 3.54
C LEU A 109 0.36 -0.23 4.93
N LEU A 110 -0.79 -0.18 5.62
CA LEU A 110 -0.94 0.26 7.01
C LEU A 110 -0.27 -0.69 8.01
N GLY A 111 -0.04 -0.20 9.23
CA GLY A 111 0.37 -1.00 10.39
C GLY A 111 -0.79 -1.52 11.25
N LEU A 112 -0.49 -2.41 12.20
CA LEU A 112 -1.45 -2.97 13.15
C LEU A 112 -2.20 -1.85 13.90
N GLY A 113 -3.51 -2.01 14.10
CA GLY A 113 -4.38 -1.03 14.75
C GLY A 113 -4.65 0.24 13.93
N GLY A 114 -4.16 0.32 12.69
CA GLY A 114 -4.31 1.49 11.81
C GLY A 114 -5.46 1.37 10.82
N HIS A 115 -6.01 2.50 10.40
CA HIS A 115 -7.00 2.59 9.32
C HIS A 115 -6.31 2.82 7.96
N ALA A 116 -6.68 2.13 6.88
CA ALA A 116 -5.87 2.13 5.64
C ALA A 116 -5.63 3.51 5.04
N PHE A 117 -6.69 4.32 4.92
CA PHE A 117 -6.54 5.72 4.50
C PHE A 117 -6.02 6.59 5.66
N GLY A 118 -6.50 6.31 6.87
CA GLY A 118 -6.26 7.13 8.05
C GLY A 118 -4.80 7.10 8.54
N SER A 119 -4.07 6.01 8.34
CA SER A 119 -2.67 5.87 8.74
C SER A 119 -1.76 6.85 8.02
N PHE A 120 -2.03 7.13 6.75
CA PHE A 120 -1.24 8.04 5.92
C PHE A 120 -1.80 9.47 5.88
N LYS A 121 -2.95 9.70 6.54
CA LYS A 121 -3.56 11.02 6.67
C LYS A 121 -2.95 11.79 7.83
N GLU A 122 -2.74 13.08 7.64
CA GLU A 122 -2.28 13.99 8.68
C GLU A 122 -3.15 13.90 9.95
N LYS A 123 -2.55 14.22 11.09
CA LYS A 123 -3.27 14.25 12.36
C LYS A 123 -4.13 15.52 12.46
N GLY A 124 -5.43 15.34 12.67
CA GLY A 124 -6.37 16.44 12.87
C GLY A 124 -6.88 17.10 11.58
N GLY A 125 -6.40 16.69 10.40
CA GLY A 125 -6.81 17.26 9.12
C GLY A 125 -7.33 16.25 8.10
N SER A 126 -7.44 16.70 6.85
CA SER A 126 -7.92 15.93 5.70
C SER A 126 -6.81 15.53 4.73
N TYR A 127 -5.65 16.16 4.81
CA TYR A 127 -4.55 15.94 3.88
C TYR A 127 -3.94 14.54 4.04
N MET A 128 -3.82 13.83 2.92
CA MET A 128 -3.29 12.48 2.83
C MET A 128 -2.27 12.46 1.69
N TRP A 129 -0.98 12.53 2.04
CA TRP A 129 0.12 12.79 1.09
C TRP A 129 0.20 11.80 -0.09
N LEU A 130 -0.20 10.53 0.09
CA LEU A 130 -0.23 9.55 -1.01
C LEU A 130 -1.30 9.88 -2.06
N ARG A 131 -2.39 10.56 -1.67
CA ARG A 131 -3.45 11.03 -2.58
C ARG A 131 -3.16 12.45 -3.07
N ASP A 132 -2.73 13.33 -2.16
CA ASP A 132 -2.80 14.78 -2.35
C ASP A 132 -1.48 15.40 -2.83
N SER A 133 -0.35 14.69 -2.78
CA SER A 133 0.94 15.26 -3.21
C SER A 133 1.81 14.28 -3.99
N LEU A 134 2.02 13.06 -3.49
CA LEU A 134 2.90 12.08 -4.14
C LEU A 134 2.62 11.89 -5.65
N PRO A 135 1.36 11.79 -6.12
CA PRO A 135 1.10 11.68 -7.55
C PRO A 135 1.60 12.87 -8.38
N TYR A 136 1.54 14.08 -7.81
CA TYR A 136 1.89 15.33 -8.46
C TYR A 136 3.37 15.70 -8.29
N ASP A 137 4.06 15.11 -7.32
CA ASP A 137 5.51 15.21 -7.17
C ASP A 137 6.25 14.25 -8.13
N LEU A 138 5.69 13.07 -8.37
CA LEU A 138 6.27 12.07 -9.27
C LEU A 138 5.89 12.35 -10.73
N THR A 139 6.64 13.22 -11.39
CA THR A 139 6.35 13.66 -12.77
C THR A 139 7.47 13.42 -13.78
N SER A 140 7.09 13.30 -15.05
CA SER A 140 7.96 13.37 -16.22
C SER A 140 7.39 14.44 -17.15
N GLU A 141 8.20 15.42 -17.55
CA GLU A 141 7.75 16.55 -18.39
C GLU A 141 6.46 17.20 -17.84
N THR A 142 6.39 17.38 -16.51
CA THR A 142 5.23 17.92 -15.75
C THR A 142 4.00 17.03 -15.63
N LYS A 143 4.01 15.83 -16.21
CA LYS A 143 2.88 14.89 -16.11
C LYS A 143 3.12 13.82 -15.04
N PRO A 144 2.13 13.53 -14.17
CA PRO A 144 2.20 12.42 -13.23
C PRO A 144 2.44 11.07 -13.92
N ILE A 145 3.33 10.25 -13.34
CA ILE A 145 3.72 8.96 -13.92
C ILE A 145 3.38 7.75 -13.04
N ALA A 146 3.03 7.99 -11.78
CA ALA A 146 2.83 6.96 -10.79
C ALA A 146 1.35 6.72 -10.52
N ARG A 147 0.91 5.47 -10.65
CA ARG A 147 -0.37 5.05 -10.06
C ARG A 147 -0.13 4.78 -8.58
N VAL A 148 -0.91 5.42 -7.72
CA VAL A 148 -0.76 5.33 -6.26
C VAL A 148 -1.95 4.60 -5.67
N MET A 149 -1.68 3.58 -4.86
CA MET A 149 -2.66 2.70 -4.26
C MET A 149 -2.37 2.48 -2.78
N ILE A 150 -3.41 2.20 -2.01
CA ILE A 150 -3.30 1.65 -0.66
C ILE A 150 -3.93 0.26 -0.61
N TYR A 151 -3.41 -0.59 0.26
CA TYR A 151 -4.00 -1.89 0.56
C TYR A 151 -4.43 -1.94 2.03
N GLY A 152 -5.73 -2.05 2.26
CA GLY A 152 -6.30 -2.19 3.59
C GLY A 152 -6.61 -3.64 3.95
N TYR A 153 -6.47 -3.97 5.22
CA TYR A 153 -6.85 -5.24 5.82
C TYR A 153 -7.37 -5.00 7.23
N ASP A 154 -8.06 -5.99 7.81
CA ASP A 154 -8.50 -5.88 9.20
C ASP A 154 -7.30 -5.93 10.13
N SER A 155 -6.99 -4.77 10.71
CA SER A 155 -5.84 -4.53 11.59
C SER A 155 -6.26 -4.38 13.05
N THR A 156 -7.54 -4.64 13.36
CA THR A 156 -8.14 -4.40 14.67
C THR A 156 -7.41 -5.18 15.76
N VAL A 157 -7.07 -4.51 16.86
CA VAL A 157 -6.38 -5.11 18.01
C VAL A 157 -7.37 -5.51 19.10
N ALA A 158 -8.06 -4.54 19.69
CA ALA A 158 -9.04 -4.79 20.74
C ALA A 158 -10.32 -5.40 20.16
N GLU A 159 -10.87 -6.42 20.83
CA GLU A 159 -12.10 -7.12 20.43
C GLU A 159 -12.07 -7.67 18.98
N SER A 160 -10.86 -7.93 18.46
CA SER A 160 -10.70 -8.53 17.14
C SER A 160 -11.39 -9.89 17.09
N LYS A 161 -12.07 -10.17 15.97
CA LYS A 161 -12.67 -11.48 15.69
C LYS A 161 -11.84 -12.29 14.69
N SER A 162 -10.70 -11.74 14.27
CA SER A 162 -9.84 -12.31 13.24
C SER A 162 -8.74 -13.16 13.85
N MET A 163 -8.56 -14.38 13.34
CA MET A 163 -7.42 -15.27 13.63
C MET A 163 -6.32 -15.20 12.56
N GLN A 164 -6.37 -14.20 11.68
CA GLN A 164 -5.42 -14.12 10.56
C GLN A 164 -3.98 -13.99 11.05
N ASN A 165 -3.10 -14.77 10.45
CA ASN A 165 -1.66 -14.70 10.66
C ASN A 165 -0.94 -14.01 9.49
N PHE A 166 0.40 -13.92 9.55
CA PHE A 166 1.21 -13.31 8.49
C PHE A 166 1.02 -13.94 7.12
N GLU A 167 0.89 -15.26 7.04
CA GLU A 167 0.70 -15.99 5.78
C GLU A 167 -0.67 -15.71 5.16
N ASP A 168 -1.72 -15.61 5.98
CA ASP A 168 -3.06 -15.23 5.52
C ASP A 168 -3.06 -13.82 4.91
N PHE A 169 -2.43 -12.85 5.58
CA PHE A 169 -2.31 -11.49 5.06
C PHE A 169 -1.47 -11.45 3.78
N ALA A 170 -0.36 -12.17 3.75
CA ALA A 170 0.53 -12.24 2.60
C ALA A 170 -0.16 -12.85 1.37
N THR A 171 -0.91 -13.95 1.56
CA THR A 171 -1.65 -14.61 0.47
C THR A 171 -2.74 -13.71 -0.09
N LYS A 172 -3.49 -13.00 0.78
CA LYS A 172 -4.50 -12.02 0.34
C LYS A 172 -3.89 -10.82 -0.39
N LEU A 173 -2.72 -10.34 0.05
CA LEU A 173 -1.98 -9.29 -0.64
C LEU A 173 -1.55 -9.79 -2.03
N ASN A 174 -0.91 -10.96 -2.11
CA ASN A 174 -0.47 -11.57 -3.37
C ASN A 174 -1.61 -11.74 -4.37
N GLY A 175 -2.76 -12.25 -3.94
CA GLY A 175 -3.94 -12.35 -4.81
C GLY A 175 -4.41 -10.99 -5.34
N SER A 176 -4.28 -9.93 -4.54
CA SER A 176 -4.61 -8.56 -4.96
C SER A 176 -3.58 -7.99 -5.94
N LEU A 177 -2.29 -8.23 -5.68
CA LEU A 177 -1.19 -7.81 -6.56
C LEU A 177 -1.23 -8.52 -7.92
N GLN A 178 -1.58 -9.80 -7.94
CA GLN A 178 -1.76 -10.55 -9.19
C GLN A 178 -2.81 -9.91 -10.10
N THR A 179 -3.85 -9.28 -9.55
CA THR A 179 -4.83 -8.57 -10.39
C THR A 179 -4.22 -7.44 -11.21
N LEU A 180 -3.13 -6.82 -10.74
CA LEU A 180 -2.39 -5.76 -11.44
C LEU A 180 -1.64 -6.29 -12.67
N MET A 181 -1.28 -7.57 -12.64
CA MET A 181 -0.54 -8.26 -13.70
C MET A 181 -1.42 -8.66 -14.89
N ASN A 182 -2.75 -8.54 -14.77
CA ASN A 182 -3.70 -8.83 -15.85
C ASN A 182 -3.75 -7.74 -16.94
N THR A 183 -2.86 -6.75 -16.87
CA THR A 183 -2.75 -5.69 -17.88
C THR A 183 -1.71 -6.07 -18.94
N THR A 184 -1.79 -5.45 -20.13
CA THR A 184 -0.87 -5.73 -21.24
C THR A 184 0.57 -5.31 -20.95
N THR A 185 0.78 -4.40 -19.99
CA THR A 185 2.09 -3.83 -19.68
C THR A 185 2.39 -3.94 -18.20
N ILE A 186 3.33 -4.81 -17.85
CA ILE A 186 3.85 -4.90 -16.49
C ILE A 186 4.60 -3.60 -16.21
N ARG A 187 4.37 -2.95 -15.07
CA ARG A 187 5.07 -1.73 -14.59
C ARG A 187 5.96 -2.08 -13.39
N PRO A 188 7.04 -1.33 -13.10
CA PRO A 188 7.77 -1.55 -11.85
C PRO A 188 6.83 -1.25 -10.68
N ILE A 189 7.04 -1.94 -9.58
CA ILE A 189 6.25 -1.80 -8.36
C ILE A 189 7.17 -1.32 -7.25
N ILE A 190 6.73 -0.27 -6.55
CA ILE A 190 7.29 0.15 -5.27
C ILE A 190 6.27 -0.19 -4.18
N LEU A 191 6.70 -0.95 -3.17
CA LEU A 191 5.87 -1.28 -2.03
C LEU A 191 6.26 -0.40 -0.84
N ILE A 192 5.28 0.19 -0.17
CA ILE A 192 5.49 1.00 1.03
C ILE A 192 4.83 0.28 2.22
N GLY A 193 5.61 -0.03 3.25
CA GLY A 193 5.12 -0.74 4.43
C GLY A 193 5.31 0.07 5.71
N HIS A 194 4.22 0.39 6.42
CA HIS A 194 4.31 0.94 7.77
C HIS A 194 4.15 -0.17 8.82
N SER A 195 5.06 -0.25 9.79
CA SER A 195 4.96 -1.19 10.92
C SER A 195 4.65 -2.62 10.42
N LEU A 196 3.59 -3.28 10.92
CA LEU A 196 3.12 -4.60 10.48
C LEU A 196 2.97 -4.73 8.94
N GLY A 197 2.55 -3.67 8.24
CA GLY A 197 2.41 -3.69 6.78
C GLY A 197 3.70 -4.03 6.05
N GLY A 198 4.85 -3.61 6.59
CA GLY A 198 6.16 -3.99 6.05
C GLY A 198 6.49 -5.47 6.25
N LEU A 199 6.09 -6.07 7.36
CA LEU A 199 6.26 -7.51 7.59
C LEU A 199 5.34 -8.34 6.70
N ILE A 200 4.12 -7.86 6.43
CA ILE A 200 3.21 -8.48 5.46
C ILE A 200 3.83 -8.43 4.06
N ILE A 201 4.41 -7.30 3.66
CA ILE A 201 5.18 -7.18 2.40
C ILE A 201 6.32 -8.20 2.36
N LYS A 202 7.13 -8.30 3.41
CA LYS A 202 8.22 -9.29 3.46
C LYS A 202 7.70 -10.71 3.27
N GLN A 203 6.67 -11.10 4.01
CA GLN A 203 6.08 -12.43 3.90
C GLN A 203 5.50 -12.69 2.51
N ALA A 204 4.80 -11.72 1.92
CA ALA A 204 4.24 -11.80 0.58
C ALA A 204 5.32 -12.05 -0.48
N LEU A 205 6.42 -11.30 -0.43
CA LEU A 205 7.53 -11.44 -1.36
C LEU A 205 8.27 -12.78 -1.18
N ILE A 206 8.44 -13.26 0.06
CA ILE A 206 9.00 -14.59 0.34
C ILE A 206 8.14 -15.69 -0.32
N LEU A 207 6.82 -15.62 -0.16
CA LEU A 207 5.90 -16.58 -0.79
C LEU A 207 5.96 -16.52 -2.32
N LEU A 208 6.05 -15.32 -2.90
CA LEU A 208 6.18 -15.16 -4.36
C LEU A 208 7.50 -15.73 -4.87
N SER A 209 8.61 -15.48 -4.16
CA SER A 209 9.94 -15.97 -4.54
C SER A 209 10.04 -17.50 -4.50
N GLY A 210 9.35 -18.14 -3.55
CA GLY A 210 9.30 -19.61 -3.45
C GLY A 210 8.29 -20.28 -4.38
N SER A 211 7.54 -19.51 -5.19
CA SER A 211 6.49 -20.04 -6.05
C SER A 211 7.00 -20.33 -7.46
N GLU A 212 6.75 -21.54 -7.97
CA GLU A 212 7.08 -21.93 -9.36
C GLU A 212 6.08 -21.38 -10.40
N HIS A 213 5.02 -20.71 -9.98
CA HIS A 213 4.03 -20.16 -10.90
C HIS A 213 4.59 -18.94 -11.66
N LYS A 214 4.43 -18.96 -12.98
CA LYS A 214 4.91 -17.87 -13.86
C LYS A 214 4.40 -16.50 -13.45
N GLU A 215 3.15 -16.40 -13.01
CA GLU A 215 2.55 -15.14 -12.54
C GLU A 215 3.26 -14.61 -11.30
N SER A 216 3.54 -15.47 -10.32
CA SER A 216 4.31 -15.11 -9.12
C SER A 216 5.72 -14.64 -9.47
N GLN A 217 6.40 -15.38 -10.36
CA GLN A 217 7.74 -15.03 -10.86
C GLN A 217 7.76 -13.71 -11.64
N THR A 218 6.68 -13.41 -12.35
CA THR A 218 6.54 -12.15 -13.08
C THR A 218 6.28 -10.99 -12.09
N LEU A 219 5.46 -11.22 -11.06
CA LEU A 219 5.15 -10.23 -10.04
C LEU A 219 6.37 -9.88 -9.19
N ILE A 220 7.14 -10.87 -8.73
CA ILE A 220 8.36 -10.61 -7.94
C ILE A 220 9.39 -9.80 -8.75
N ARG A 221 9.57 -10.11 -10.05
CA ARG A 221 10.43 -9.35 -10.96
C ARG A 221 9.90 -7.94 -11.27
N ALA A 222 8.61 -7.70 -11.06
CA ALA A 222 8.04 -6.37 -11.21
C ALA A 222 8.36 -5.49 -9.98
N VAL A 223 8.58 -6.07 -8.80
CA VAL A 223 8.93 -5.34 -7.59
C VAL A 223 10.37 -4.82 -7.70
N TYR A 224 10.50 -3.51 -7.82
CA TYR A 224 11.80 -2.84 -7.92
C TYR A 224 12.24 -2.23 -6.60
N GLY A 225 11.30 -1.74 -5.79
CA GLY A 225 11.62 -1.03 -4.56
C GLY A 225 10.71 -1.37 -3.40
N VAL A 226 11.25 -1.33 -2.18
CA VAL A 226 10.48 -1.41 -0.94
C VAL A 226 10.89 -0.29 0.00
N VAL A 227 9.91 0.45 0.53
CA VAL A 227 10.13 1.52 1.51
C VAL A 227 9.46 1.13 2.82
N PHE A 228 10.25 0.90 3.86
CA PHE A 228 9.79 0.55 5.18
C PHE A 228 9.74 1.78 6.09
N PHE A 229 8.64 1.93 6.83
CA PHE A 229 8.46 2.94 7.87
C PHE A 229 8.25 2.24 9.20
N GLY A 230 9.29 2.25 10.05
CA GLY A 230 9.25 1.68 11.39
C GLY A 230 8.90 0.19 11.41
N THR A 231 9.16 -0.55 10.33
CA THR A 231 8.81 -1.97 10.27
C THR A 231 9.64 -2.76 11.27
N PRO A 232 9.02 -3.49 12.23
CA PRO A 232 9.77 -4.14 13.30
C PRO A 232 10.40 -5.45 12.83
N HIS A 233 11.46 -5.37 12.02
CA HIS A 233 12.13 -6.55 11.46
C HIS A 233 12.73 -7.47 12.52
N HIS A 234 13.08 -6.91 13.69
CA HIS A 234 13.60 -7.66 14.85
C HIS A 234 12.66 -7.52 16.06
N GLY A 235 11.39 -7.20 15.83
CA GLY A 235 10.35 -7.09 16.83
C GLY A 235 10.17 -5.68 17.41
N MET A 236 9.15 -5.52 18.23
CA MET A 236 8.74 -4.26 18.84
C MET A 236 8.29 -4.46 20.28
N ASP A 237 8.19 -3.35 21.01
CA ASP A 237 7.47 -3.34 22.29
C ASP A 237 5.98 -3.59 22.05
N ILE A 238 5.48 -4.68 22.64
CA ILE A 238 4.07 -5.10 22.53
C ILE A 238 3.35 -5.02 23.87
N SER A 239 3.96 -4.45 24.91
CA SER A 239 3.45 -4.48 26.28
C SER A 239 2.10 -3.81 26.40
N SER A 240 1.82 -2.76 25.62
CA SER A 240 0.50 -2.12 25.59
C SER A 240 -0.52 -2.83 24.67
N LEU A 241 -0.06 -3.66 23.72
CA LEU A 241 -0.93 -4.38 22.79
C LEU A 241 -1.47 -5.68 23.39
N ILE A 242 -0.67 -6.32 24.25
CA ILE A 242 -1.02 -7.53 24.99
C ILE A 242 -2.36 -7.36 25.75
N PRO A 243 -2.56 -6.32 26.57
CA PRO A 243 -3.82 -6.11 27.28
C PRO A 243 -4.99 -5.79 26.35
N MET A 244 -4.74 -5.11 25.23
CA MET A 244 -5.79 -4.79 24.25
C MET A 244 -6.39 -6.04 23.62
N ALA A 245 -5.54 -7.00 23.25
CA ALA A 245 -6.01 -8.25 22.67
C ALA A 245 -6.59 -9.20 23.72
N GLY A 246 -6.09 -9.16 24.96
CA GLY A 246 -6.46 -10.15 25.99
C GLY A 246 -6.23 -11.57 25.48
N ASP A 247 -7.22 -12.44 25.67
CA ASP A 247 -7.26 -13.81 25.14
C ASP A 247 -7.90 -13.89 23.74
N GLY A 248 -7.95 -12.76 23.03
CA GLY A 248 -8.56 -12.63 21.71
C GLY A 248 -7.84 -13.44 20.62
N PRO A 249 -8.52 -13.73 19.50
CA PRO A 249 -8.02 -14.58 18.43
C PRO A 249 -6.74 -14.07 17.74
N ASN A 250 -6.48 -12.76 17.78
CA ASN A 250 -5.30 -12.13 17.22
C ASN A 250 -4.10 -12.08 18.18
N ARG A 251 -4.22 -12.65 19.39
CA ARG A 251 -3.18 -12.62 20.41
C ARG A 251 -1.84 -13.20 19.93
N SER A 252 -1.88 -14.33 19.23
CA SER A 252 -0.69 -15.01 18.69
C SER A 252 0.05 -14.17 17.64
N LEU A 253 -0.69 -13.43 16.80
CA LEU A 253 -0.10 -12.49 15.85
C LEU A 253 0.66 -11.37 16.57
N ILE A 254 0.09 -10.83 17.65
CA ILE A 254 0.71 -9.76 18.43
C ILE A 254 1.96 -10.26 19.15
N GLU A 255 1.90 -11.43 19.76
CA GLU A 255 3.08 -12.05 20.39
C GLU A 255 4.19 -12.32 19.39
N SER A 256 3.83 -12.65 18.15
CA SER A 256 4.79 -12.82 17.05
C SER A 256 5.50 -11.52 16.65
N LEU A 257 5.01 -10.35 17.07
CA LEU A 257 5.69 -9.05 16.88
C LEU A 257 6.69 -8.73 17.98
N SER A 258 6.75 -9.53 19.05
CA SER A 258 7.67 -9.34 20.17
C SER A 258 9.13 -9.33 19.73
N HIS A 259 9.95 -8.49 20.35
CA HIS A 259 11.41 -8.61 20.25
C HIS A 259 11.98 -9.84 20.99
N TYR A 260 11.16 -10.55 21.77
CA TYR A 260 11.55 -11.80 22.42
C TYR A 260 11.17 -13.01 21.57
N ASN A 261 12.17 -13.72 21.04
CA ASN A 261 12.03 -15.05 20.43
C ASN A 261 10.98 -15.19 19.31
N SER A 262 10.74 -14.14 18.52
CA SER A 262 9.86 -14.26 17.36
C SER A 262 10.50 -15.10 16.25
N GLN A 263 9.99 -16.32 16.09
CA GLN A 263 10.44 -17.26 15.06
C GLN A 263 10.13 -16.75 13.65
N ILE A 264 8.95 -16.16 13.45
CA ILE A 264 8.52 -15.64 12.15
C ILE A 264 9.40 -14.47 11.70
N LEU A 265 9.75 -13.54 12.60
CA LEU A 265 10.63 -12.42 12.27
C LEU A 265 12.05 -12.88 11.93
N THR A 266 12.56 -13.85 12.68
CA THR A 266 13.86 -14.47 12.40
C THR A 266 13.88 -15.14 11.02
N MET A 267 12.83 -15.90 10.68
CA MET A 267 12.68 -16.52 9.37
C MET A 267 12.57 -15.46 8.27
N GLN A 268 11.72 -14.44 8.44
CA GLN A 268 11.57 -13.38 7.44
C GLN A 268 12.88 -12.63 7.20
N HIS A 269 13.65 -12.31 8.25
CA HIS A 269 14.95 -11.69 8.09
C HIS A 269 15.90 -12.57 7.27
N ARG A 270 15.96 -13.87 7.56
CA ARG A 270 16.82 -14.82 6.85
C ARG A 270 16.37 -15.08 5.41
N GLU A 271 15.09 -15.07 5.09
CA GLU A 271 14.66 -15.34 3.71
C GLU A 271 14.64 -14.07 2.86
N PHE A 272 14.21 -12.94 3.42
CA PHE A 272 14.00 -11.70 2.67
C PHE A 272 15.26 -11.18 1.96
N HIS A 273 16.46 -11.42 2.51
CA HIS A 273 17.70 -10.95 1.88
C HIS A 273 17.95 -11.54 0.49
N LYS A 274 17.31 -12.67 0.14
CA LYS A 274 17.46 -13.34 -1.17
C LYS A 274 16.33 -13.02 -2.16
N VAL A 275 15.23 -12.45 -1.66
CA VAL A 275 13.96 -12.41 -2.38
C VAL A 275 13.93 -11.36 -3.49
N LEU A 276 14.64 -10.25 -3.31
CA LEU A 276 14.65 -9.12 -4.25
C LEU A 276 15.91 -9.08 -5.12
N GLY A 277 16.55 -10.23 -5.31
CA GLY A 277 17.75 -10.34 -6.14
C GLY A 277 19.02 -9.79 -5.48
N ASP A 278 20.06 -9.66 -6.31
CA ASP A 278 21.40 -9.23 -5.90
C ASP A 278 21.49 -7.69 -5.76
N GLU A 279 22.63 -7.20 -5.25
CA GLU A 279 22.91 -5.78 -5.11
C GLU A 279 22.73 -5.03 -6.45
N GLY A 280 21.90 -3.98 -6.43
CA GLY A 280 21.61 -3.14 -7.60
C GLY A 280 20.41 -3.57 -8.46
N GLU A 281 19.84 -4.76 -8.24
CA GLU A 281 18.63 -5.19 -8.97
C GLU A 281 17.34 -4.55 -8.43
N SER A 282 17.35 -4.22 -7.15
CA SER A 282 16.24 -3.63 -6.41
C SER A 282 16.75 -2.79 -5.23
N GLU A 283 15.86 -1.97 -4.66
CA GLU A 283 16.22 -1.06 -3.57
C GLU A 283 15.29 -1.17 -2.37
N VAL A 284 15.87 -1.09 -1.17
CA VAL A 284 15.17 -1.02 0.11
C VAL A 284 15.60 0.23 0.86
N PHE A 285 14.62 1.00 1.30
CA PHE A 285 14.83 2.15 2.18
C PHE A 285 14.09 1.93 3.50
N CYS A 286 14.72 2.33 4.60
CA CYS A 286 14.16 2.20 5.94
C CYS A 286 14.11 3.57 6.63
N PHE A 287 12.91 4.00 7.00
CA PHE A 287 12.67 5.15 7.87
C PHE A 287 12.38 4.67 9.29
N TYR A 288 12.96 5.30 10.30
CA TYR A 288 12.76 4.93 11.71
C TYR A 288 12.39 6.12 12.60
N GLU A 289 11.65 5.83 13.67
CA GLU A 289 11.21 6.80 14.66
C GLU A 289 12.37 7.27 15.56
N THR A 290 12.30 8.51 16.04
CA THR A 290 13.26 9.06 17.01
C THR A 290 12.60 9.75 18.20
N LEU A 291 11.26 9.76 18.24
CA LEU A 291 10.47 10.16 19.40
C LEU A 291 9.71 8.97 19.97
N LYS A 292 9.50 8.96 21.28
CA LYS A 292 8.67 7.95 21.94
C LYS A 292 7.20 8.14 21.57
N SER A 293 6.48 7.05 21.39
CA SER A 293 5.04 7.04 21.17
C SER A 293 4.28 6.88 22.49
N PRO A 294 3.18 7.62 22.71
CA PRO A 294 2.27 7.28 23.79
C PRO A 294 1.68 5.89 23.54
N THR A 295 1.44 5.13 24.61
CA THR A 295 0.92 3.77 24.51
C THR A 295 -0.57 3.69 24.81
N ALA A 296 -1.18 2.58 24.41
CA ALA A 296 -2.59 2.33 24.69
C ALA A 296 -2.81 2.03 26.18
N GLN A 297 -3.79 2.70 26.78
CA GLN A 297 -4.26 2.47 28.15
C GLN A 297 -5.78 2.70 28.21
N GLN A 298 -6.47 1.92 29.04
CA GLN A 298 -7.89 2.14 29.30
C GLN A 298 -8.11 3.37 30.18
N ASP A 299 -9.06 4.22 29.78
CA ASP A 299 -9.58 5.28 30.64
C ASP A 299 -10.50 4.72 31.74
N GLN A 300 -10.99 5.60 32.61
CA GLN A 300 -11.92 5.22 33.68
C GLN A 300 -13.24 4.58 33.21
N TYR A 301 -13.55 4.65 31.91
CA TYR A 301 -14.74 4.07 31.30
C TYR A 301 -14.43 2.78 30.51
N GLY A 302 -13.21 2.26 30.61
CA GLY A 302 -12.76 1.05 29.90
C GLY A 302 -12.43 1.27 28.42
N ARG A 303 -12.39 2.53 27.94
CA ARG A 303 -12.09 2.82 26.54
C ARG A 303 -10.58 2.92 26.33
N TRP A 304 -10.08 2.26 25.29
CA TRP A 304 -8.67 2.36 24.90
C TRP A 304 -8.33 3.75 24.38
N THR A 305 -7.35 4.40 24.99
CA THR A 305 -6.85 5.72 24.60
C THR A 305 -5.33 5.71 24.53
N MET A 306 -4.74 6.61 23.75
CA MET A 306 -3.27 6.76 23.65
C MET A 306 -2.73 7.70 24.74
N THR A 307 -3.00 7.37 26.00
CA THR A 307 -2.62 8.15 27.19
C THR A 307 -1.70 7.40 28.15
N GLY A 308 -1.31 6.17 27.78
CA GLY A 308 -0.34 5.37 28.52
C GLY A 308 1.08 5.94 28.42
N PRO A 309 2.03 5.34 29.14
CA PRO A 309 3.42 5.81 29.18
C PRO A 309 4.07 5.83 27.80
N ASP A 310 4.96 6.80 27.59
CA ASP A 310 5.70 6.95 26.35
C ASP A 310 6.83 5.91 26.22
N VAL A 311 6.85 5.18 25.10
CA VAL A 311 7.86 4.16 24.80
C VAL A 311 8.40 4.30 23.37
N PHE A 312 9.64 3.84 23.16
CA PHE A 312 10.11 3.57 21.80
C PHE A 312 9.56 2.21 21.38
N LEU A 313 8.60 2.21 20.46
CA LEU A 313 7.92 0.98 20.05
C LEU A 313 8.85 0.12 19.21
N VAL A 314 9.58 0.75 18.27
CA VAL A 314 10.50 0.06 17.37
C VAL A 314 11.87 0.72 17.44
N THR A 315 12.86 -0.03 17.88
CA THR A 315 14.24 0.47 17.93
C THR A 315 14.80 0.67 16.52
N LYS A 316 15.81 1.55 16.36
CA LYS A 316 16.52 1.73 15.09
C LYS A 316 17.00 0.39 14.51
N SER A 317 17.60 -0.47 15.32
CA SER A 317 18.10 -1.78 14.86
C SER A 317 16.99 -2.71 14.38
N SER A 318 15.79 -2.64 14.98
CA SER A 318 14.64 -3.39 14.51
C SER A 318 14.03 -2.80 13.24
N ALA A 319 14.00 -1.47 13.10
CA ALA A 319 13.42 -0.77 11.97
C ALA A 319 14.25 -0.79 10.67
N THR A 320 15.47 -1.34 10.70
CA THR A 320 16.47 -1.19 9.63
C THR A 320 17.24 -2.50 9.38
N HIS A 321 18.31 -2.44 8.57
CA HIS A 321 19.21 -3.57 8.26
C HIS A 321 18.48 -4.78 7.63
N CYS A 322 17.70 -4.51 6.58
CA CYS A 322 16.98 -5.57 5.84
C CYS A 322 17.88 -6.46 4.99
N ARG A 323 18.96 -5.89 4.43
CA ARG A 323 19.92 -6.58 3.55
C ARG A 323 21.34 -6.12 3.90
N PRO A 324 22.38 -6.94 3.62
CA PRO A 324 23.76 -6.62 3.98
C PRO A 324 24.35 -5.36 3.32
N TRP A 325 23.87 -4.97 2.12
CA TRP A 325 24.41 -3.85 1.35
C TRP A 325 23.66 -2.51 1.56
N GLU A 326 22.46 -2.52 2.14
CA GLU A 326 21.65 -1.31 2.37
C GLU A 326 21.70 -0.83 3.82
N VAL A 327 22.93 -0.75 4.32
CA VAL A 327 23.23 -0.39 5.70
C VAL A 327 23.72 1.06 5.85
N GLY A 328 23.92 1.74 4.72
CA GLY A 328 24.38 3.12 4.66
C GLY A 328 23.31 4.15 5.03
N ALA A 329 23.76 5.38 5.30
CA ALA A 329 22.90 6.51 5.63
C ALA A 329 22.03 6.95 4.43
N GLU A 330 22.41 6.55 3.22
CA GLU A 330 21.64 6.75 2.01
C GLU A 330 20.33 5.95 2.01
N ASN A 331 20.31 4.74 2.59
CA ASN A 331 19.14 3.84 2.67
C ASN A 331 18.40 3.93 4.02
N ILE A 332 19.07 4.40 5.08
CA ILE A 332 18.52 4.45 6.43
C ILE A 332 18.35 5.90 6.88
N CYS A 333 17.09 6.33 7.02
CA CYS A 333 16.74 7.71 7.34
C CYS A 333 16.01 7.82 8.69
N ALA A 334 16.47 8.73 9.55
CA ALA A 334 15.79 9.06 10.80
C ALA A 334 14.71 10.11 10.54
N LEU A 335 13.52 9.96 11.14
CA LEU A 335 12.51 11.02 11.15
C LEU A 335 12.22 11.45 12.59
N THR A 336 12.05 12.76 12.82
CA THR A 336 11.78 13.32 14.17
C THR A 336 10.32 13.16 14.55
N ARG A 337 9.89 11.91 14.65
CA ARG A 337 8.49 11.49 14.79
C ARG A 337 8.34 10.30 15.72
N THR A 338 7.12 10.15 16.22
CA THR A 338 6.65 8.93 16.90
C THR A 338 6.26 7.87 15.87
N HIS A 339 6.25 6.59 16.25
CA HIS A 339 5.86 5.45 15.40
C HIS A 339 4.53 5.65 14.67
N SER A 340 3.54 6.18 15.41
CA SER A 340 2.18 6.40 14.90
C SER A 340 2.06 7.59 13.94
N GLU A 341 3.02 8.51 13.99
CA GLU A 341 3.07 9.73 13.15
C GLU A 341 4.08 9.62 11.99
N LEU A 342 4.84 8.52 11.93
CA LEU A 342 5.95 8.29 11.00
C LEU A 342 5.54 8.37 9.52
N VAL A 343 4.26 8.14 9.22
CA VAL A 343 3.68 8.21 7.87
C VAL A 343 2.57 9.25 7.74
N LYS A 344 2.42 10.15 8.73
CA LYS A 344 1.38 11.19 8.81
C LYS A 344 1.94 12.57 8.48
N PHE A 345 2.30 12.76 7.22
CA PHE A 345 2.85 14.04 6.76
C PHE A 345 1.75 15.09 6.57
N LYS A 346 2.12 16.35 6.81
CA LYS A 346 1.29 17.53 6.57
C LYS A 346 1.63 18.17 5.21
N PRO A 347 0.84 19.15 4.72
CA PRO A 347 1.28 19.99 3.62
C PRO A 347 2.59 20.72 3.99
N ASN A 348 3.55 20.76 3.07
CA ASN A 348 4.87 21.42 3.26
C ASN A 348 5.68 20.86 4.45
N ASP A 349 5.58 19.57 4.69
CA ASP A 349 6.27 18.87 5.78
C ASP A 349 7.71 18.52 5.37
N SER A 350 8.71 19.00 6.12
CA SER A 350 10.12 18.77 5.78
C SER A 350 10.52 17.29 5.81
N ASP A 351 9.88 16.47 6.65
CA ASP A 351 10.13 15.03 6.66
C ASP A 351 9.56 14.35 5.41
N TYR A 352 8.49 14.92 4.84
CA TYR A 352 7.95 14.44 3.58
C TYR A 352 8.90 14.71 2.41
N ASP A 353 9.57 15.86 2.39
CA ASP A 353 10.56 16.17 1.33
C ASP A 353 11.66 15.12 1.26
N ILE A 354 12.16 14.66 2.42
CA ILE A 354 13.15 13.57 2.51
C ILE A 354 12.57 12.27 1.93
N VAL A 355 11.36 11.91 2.34
CA VAL A 355 10.67 10.69 1.87
C VAL A 355 10.46 10.72 0.36
N LYS A 356 9.95 11.85 -0.14
CA LYS A 356 9.69 12.12 -1.55
C LYS A 356 10.96 11.97 -2.37
N GLU A 357 12.08 12.56 -1.94
CA GLU A 357 13.36 12.47 -2.64
C GLU A 357 13.80 11.00 -2.81
N LYS A 358 13.63 10.18 -1.76
CA LYS A 358 13.95 8.75 -1.83
C LYS A 358 13.04 8.01 -2.81
N ILE A 359 11.73 8.23 -2.74
CA ILE A 359 10.76 7.59 -3.65
C ILE A 359 11.02 8.01 -5.10
N GLU A 360 11.25 9.30 -5.35
CA GLU A 360 11.63 9.82 -6.68
C GLU A 360 12.90 9.16 -7.21
N GLY A 361 13.91 9.00 -6.35
CA GLY A 361 15.15 8.31 -6.70
C GLY A 361 14.90 6.88 -7.17
N ILE A 362 14.11 6.12 -6.42
CA ILE A 362 13.72 4.74 -6.78
C ILE A 362 12.97 4.74 -8.12
N CYS A 363 12.00 5.66 -8.30
CA CYS A 363 11.26 5.77 -9.56
C CYS A 363 12.19 5.99 -10.75
N LYS A 364 13.12 6.96 -10.65
CA LYS A 364 14.09 7.28 -11.71
C LYS A 364 14.95 6.07 -12.08
N ARG A 365 15.47 5.36 -11.08
CA ARG A 365 16.33 4.17 -11.30
C ARG A 365 15.54 2.97 -11.84
N ALA A 366 14.29 2.79 -11.41
CA ALA A 366 13.39 1.77 -11.95
C ALA A 366 13.19 1.92 -13.47
N PHE A 367 13.13 3.16 -13.97
CA PHE A 367 13.01 3.41 -15.41
C PHE A 367 14.28 3.04 -16.18
N VAL A 368 15.45 3.40 -15.65
CA VAL A 368 16.74 3.07 -16.27
C VAL A 368 16.92 1.55 -16.31
N ALA A 369 16.67 0.86 -15.21
CA ALA A 369 16.80 -0.59 -15.12
C ALA A 369 15.98 -1.30 -16.21
N ARG A 370 14.75 -0.82 -16.48
CA ARG A 370 13.88 -1.37 -17.52
C ARG A 370 14.24 -0.99 -18.96
N GLY A 371 14.76 0.21 -19.19
CA GLY A 371 15.32 0.59 -20.49
C GLY A 371 16.47 -0.33 -20.90
N VAL A 372 17.35 -0.66 -19.95
CA VAL A 372 18.47 -1.59 -20.14
C VAL A 372 17.99 -3.03 -20.35
N THR A 373 16.93 -3.47 -19.66
CA THR A 373 16.41 -4.84 -19.85
C THR A 373 15.75 -5.04 -21.21
N PHE A 374 15.08 -4.02 -21.76
CA PHE A 374 14.50 -4.07 -23.12
C PHE A 374 15.59 -4.19 -24.20
N ASP A 375 16.71 -3.46 -24.06
CA ASP A 375 17.85 -3.56 -24.99
C ASP A 375 18.56 -4.91 -24.91
N LEU A 376 18.68 -5.50 -23.71
CA LEU A 376 19.27 -6.83 -23.52
C LEU A 376 18.38 -7.95 -24.09
N TYR A 377 17.06 -7.84 -23.96
CA TYR A 377 16.12 -8.78 -24.59
C TYR A 377 16.08 -8.60 -26.11
N CYS A 378 16.13 -7.36 -26.63
CA CYS A 378 16.21 -7.10 -28.06
C CYS A 378 17.52 -7.65 -28.68
N LYS A 379 18.66 -7.48 -27.98
CA LYS A 379 19.95 -8.06 -28.41
C LYS A 379 19.96 -9.59 -28.37
N LYS A 380 19.34 -10.23 -27.36
CA LYS A 380 19.23 -11.71 -27.33
C LYS A 380 18.32 -12.25 -28.45
N CYS A 381 17.29 -11.53 -28.86
CA CYS A 381 16.44 -11.91 -29.98
C CYS A 381 17.10 -11.70 -31.35
N GLN A 382 18.05 -10.76 -31.49
CA GLN A 382 18.80 -10.54 -32.73
C GLN A 382 19.87 -11.61 -33.02
N TYR A 383 20.36 -12.34 -32.03
CA TYR A 383 21.35 -13.41 -32.22
C TYR A 383 20.77 -14.81 -32.49
N GLN A 384 19.44 -14.97 -32.57
CA GLN A 384 18.79 -16.25 -32.87
C GLN A 384 18.24 -16.41 -34.30
N TYR A 385 18.48 -15.44 -35.19
CA TYR A 385 18.11 -15.55 -36.61
C TYR A 385 19.27 -15.17 -37.54
N LEU A 386 20.25 -16.08 -37.65
CA LEU A 386 21.08 -16.22 -38.84
C LEU A 386 21.09 -17.71 -39.23
N PRO A 387 20.36 -18.14 -40.27
CA PRO A 387 20.49 -19.49 -40.78
C PRO A 387 21.82 -19.61 -41.52
N SER A 388 22.70 -20.51 -41.07
CA SER A 388 23.83 -20.95 -41.88
C SER A 388 23.29 -21.71 -43.10
N SER A 389 23.27 -21.06 -44.26
CA SER A 389 23.07 -21.73 -45.53
C SER A 389 24.21 -22.71 -45.76
N ARG A 390 23.89 -24.01 -45.70
CA ARG A 390 24.70 -25.07 -46.30
C ARG A 390 24.59 -24.92 -47.82
N GLU A 391 25.69 -24.60 -48.48
CA GLU A 391 25.88 -24.96 -49.88
C GLU A 391 26.72 -26.24 -49.92
N HIS A 392 26.09 -27.31 -50.40
CA HIS A 392 26.75 -28.49 -50.90
C HIS A 392 27.24 -28.19 -52.32
N PHE A 393 28.52 -28.41 -52.60
CA PHE A 393 28.97 -28.84 -53.92
C PHE A 393 30.16 -29.78 -53.79
N TYR A 394 29.89 -31.02 -54.24
CA TYR A 394 30.74 -32.18 -54.57
C TYR A 394 31.66 -32.81 -53.53
#